data_AF-A0A266Q9E4-F1
#
_entry.id   AF-A0A266Q9E4-F1
#
_cell.length_a   1.000
_cell.length_b   1.000
_cell.length_c   1.000
_cell.angle_alpha   90.00
_cell.angle_beta   90.00
_cell.angle_gamma   90.00
#
_symmetry.space_group_name_H-M   'P 1'
#
loop_
_entity.id
_entity.type
_entity.pdbx_description
1 polymer ?
#
loop_
_entity_poly.entity_id
_entity_poly.type
_entity_poly.pdbx_seq_one_letter_code
_entity_poly.pdbx_strand_id
1 'polypeptide(L)'
;MSEIFDKEKLSGEEIQNEVFRRMEKYNEKSFLEQFAIYLGTAQILEFGLKKLLITLFNATEENLERKTLGQTRVELEKRGIRADYTELLKEVVSDRNYAAHELLSNNALLNSFNVTFSENMQFKELKHFIYKLEQAVLIFDYIQHSNAWLIKA
;
A
#
# COMPACT_ATOMS: atom_id res chain seq x y z
N MET A 1 6.19 -15.01 -14.07
CA MET A 1 6.47 -14.36 -12.76
C MET A 1 7.62 -13.40 -12.99
N SER A 2 7.62 -12.22 -12.36
CA SER A 2 8.71 -11.24 -12.53
C SER A 2 10.00 -11.81 -11.93
N GLU A 3 11.09 -11.83 -12.71
CA GLU A 3 12.42 -12.32 -12.27
C GLU A 3 13.02 -11.50 -11.12
N ILE A 4 12.38 -10.38 -10.76
CA ILE A 4 12.79 -9.50 -9.67
C ILE A 4 12.77 -10.21 -8.30
N PHE A 5 11.89 -11.19 -8.10
CA PHE A 5 11.75 -11.88 -6.80
C PHE A 5 12.87 -12.86 -6.50
N ASP A 6 13.59 -13.34 -7.52
CA ASP A 6 14.68 -14.31 -7.36
C ASP A 6 16.04 -13.63 -7.10
N LYS A 7 16.09 -12.30 -7.12
CA LYS A 7 17.31 -11.52 -6.87
C LYS A 7 17.57 -11.36 -5.38
N GLU A 8 18.83 -11.52 -4.96
CA GLU A 8 19.26 -11.33 -3.57
C GLU A 8 19.15 -9.86 -3.11
N LYS A 9 19.29 -8.90 -4.03
CA LYS A 9 19.18 -7.47 -3.76
C LYS A 9 18.48 -6.77 -4.91
N LEU A 10 17.66 -5.78 -4.57
CA LEU A 10 17.03 -4.88 -5.52
C LEU A 10 17.66 -3.51 -5.45
N SER A 11 18.00 -2.96 -6.61
CA SER A 11 18.34 -1.55 -6.76
C SER A 11 17.09 -0.67 -6.71
N GLY A 12 17.27 0.62 -6.41
CA GLY A 12 16.18 1.59 -6.43
C GLY A 12 15.52 1.72 -7.81
N GLU A 13 16.30 1.60 -8.88
CA GLU A 13 15.80 1.65 -10.27
C GLU A 13 14.92 0.44 -10.60
N GLU A 14 15.32 -0.76 -10.17
CA GLU A 14 14.51 -1.97 -10.37
C GLU A 14 13.18 -1.89 -9.61
N ILE A 15 13.21 -1.41 -8.37
CA ILE A 15 11.99 -1.18 -7.58
C ILE A 15 11.10 -0.17 -8.30
N GLN A 16 11.65 0.96 -8.75
CA GLN A 16 10.89 1.99 -9.44
C GLN A 16 10.24 1.49 -10.73
N ASN A 17 11.00 0.79 -11.57
CA ASN A 17 10.51 0.24 -12.84
C ASN A 17 9.38 -0.77 -12.62
N GLU A 18 9.52 -1.64 -11.62
CA GLU A 18 8.48 -2.62 -11.30
C GLU A 18 7.24 -1.96 -10.68
N VAL A 19 7.41 -0.90 -9.87
CA VAL A 19 6.28 -0.09 -9.38
C VAL A 19 5.54 0.56 -10.55
N PHE A 20 6.24 1.18 -11.50
CA PHE A 20 5.61 1.76 -12.69
C PHE A 20 4.87 0.72 -13.52
N ARG A 21 5.45 -0.48 -13.69
CA ARG A 21 4.77 -1.61 -14.35
C ARG A 21 3.49 -2.00 -13.62
N ARG A 22 3.51 -2.08 -12.29
CA ARG A 22 2.32 -2.38 -11.47
C ARG A 22 1.27 -1.27 -11.55
N MET A 23 1.69 -0.02 -11.76
CA MET A 23 0.81 1.13 -11.94
C MET A 23 0.10 1.17 -13.30
N GLU A 24 0.51 0.36 -14.28
CA GLU A 24 -0.15 0.32 -15.60
C GLU A 24 -1.64 -0.03 -15.51
N LYS A 25 -2.06 -0.79 -14.51
CA LYS A 25 -3.47 -1.13 -14.27
C LYS A 25 -4.38 0.07 -13.98
N TYR A 26 -3.79 1.22 -13.62
CA TYR A 26 -4.51 2.47 -13.38
C TYR A 26 -4.56 3.37 -14.62
N ASN A 27 -3.82 3.05 -15.69
CA ASN A 27 -3.78 3.85 -16.90
C ASN A 27 -5.16 3.91 -17.56
N GLU A 28 -5.48 5.08 -18.11
CA GLU A 28 -6.75 5.35 -18.81
C GLU A 28 -8.03 5.19 -17.96
N LYS A 29 -7.89 4.98 -16.64
CA LYS A 29 -9.00 4.92 -15.69
C LYS A 29 -9.39 6.30 -15.22
N SER A 30 -10.69 6.50 -14.98
CA SER A 30 -11.22 7.67 -14.30
C SER A 30 -10.72 7.75 -12.86
N PHE A 31 -10.88 8.92 -12.22
CA PHE A 31 -10.48 9.13 -10.83
C PHE A 31 -11.11 8.09 -9.90
N LEU A 32 -12.42 7.88 -10.02
CA LEU A 32 -13.16 6.96 -9.16
C LEU A 32 -12.70 5.51 -9.34
N GLU A 33 -12.40 5.10 -10.57
CA GLU A 33 -11.84 3.77 -10.84
C GLU A 33 -10.44 3.62 -10.24
N GLN A 34 -9.55 4.61 -10.45
CA GLN A 34 -8.22 4.58 -9.84
C GLN A 34 -8.29 4.53 -8.32
N PHE A 35 -9.20 5.32 -7.74
CA PHE A 35 -9.43 5.38 -6.30
C PHE A 35 -9.99 4.06 -5.75
N ALA A 36 -10.92 3.42 -6.46
CA ALA A 36 -11.46 2.12 -6.08
C ALA A 36 -10.37 1.02 -6.10
N ILE A 37 -9.54 0.99 -7.16
CA ILE A 37 -8.41 0.06 -7.27
C ILE A 37 -7.40 0.31 -6.14
N TYR A 38 -7.11 1.58 -5.84
CA TYR A 38 -6.21 1.98 -4.75
C TYR A 38 -6.70 1.46 -3.39
N LEU A 39 -7.97 1.71 -3.04
CA LEU A 39 -8.54 1.22 -1.77
C LEU A 39 -8.58 -0.31 -1.72
N GLY A 40 -8.95 -0.98 -2.81
CA GLY A 40 -8.95 -2.44 -2.89
C GLY A 40 -7.55 -3.01 -2.68
N THR A 41 -6.53 -2.39 -3.27
CA THR A 41 -5.13 -2.79 -3.11
C THR A 41 -4.65 -2.61 -1.67
N ALA A 42 -5.02 -1.51 -1.01
CA ALA A 42 -4.69 -1.28 0.40
C ALA A 42 -5.35 -2.30 1.32
N GLN A 43 -6.59 -2.71 1.02
CA GLN A 43 -7.30 -3.74 1.76
C GLN A 43 -6.65 -5.13 1.57
N ILE A 44 -6.23 -5.47 0.34
CA ILE A 44 -5.49 -6.71 0.07
C ILE A 44 -4.18 -6.75 0.84
N LEU A 45 -3.44 -5.63 0.87
CA LEU A 45 -2.23 -5.50 1.66
C LEU A 45 -2.49 -5.70 3.16
N GLU A 46 -3.56 -5.10 3.69
CA GLU A 46 -3.98 -5.31 5.08
C GLU A 46 -4.21 -6.79 5.38
N PHE A 47 -4.91 -7.52 4.52
CA PHE A 47 -5.12 -8.95 4.69
C PHE A 47 -3.83 -9.75 4.62
N GLY A 48 -2.91 -9.41 3.71
CA GLY A 48 -1.58 -10.00 3.64
C GLY A 48 -0.79 -9.82 4.94
N LEU A 49 -0.83 -8.63 5.52
CA LEU A 49 -0.16 -8.30 6.80
C LEU A 49 -0.80 -9.02 7.99
N LYS A 50 -2.14 -9.15 8.02
CA LYS A 50 -2.82 -9.97 9.04
C LYS A 50 -2.42 -11.43 8.92
N LYS A 51 -2.38 -11.97 7.71
CA LYS A 51 -1.92 -13.34 7.47
C LYS A 51 -0.48 -13.53 7.95
N LEU A 52 0.39 -12.56 7.72
CA LEU A 52 1.77 -12.57 8.22
C LEU A 52 1.83 -12.70 9.75
N LEU A 53 0.97 -11.96 10.48
CA LEU A 53 0.87 -12.06 11.94
C LEU A 53 0.46 -13.45 12.42
N ILE A 54 -0.47 -14.09 11.71
CA ILE A 54 -0.90 -15.47 12.00
C ILE A 54 0.27 -16.42 11.78
N THR A 55 0.93 -16.34 10.62
CA THR A 55 1.94 -17.32 10.20
C THR A 55 3.25 -17.21 10.95
N LEU A 56 3.71 -16.00 11.29
CA LEU A 56 5.02 -15.81 11.94
C LEU A 56 4.92 -15.71 13.46
N PHE A 57 3.78 -15.28 13.99
CA PHE A 57 3.67 -14.91 15.40
C PHE A 57 2.48 -15.55 16.13
N ASN A 58 1.84 -16.56 15.51
CA ASN A 58 0.72 -17.31 16.05
C ASN A 58 -0.41 -16.41 16.60
N ALA A 59 -0.65 -15.27 15.96
CA ALA A 59 -1.82 -14.45 16.25
C ALA A 59 -3.10 -15.20 15.83
N THR A 60 -4.20 -15.01 16.56
CA THR A 60 -5.48 -15.65 16.24
C THR A 60 -6.28 -14.79 15.26
N GLU A 61 -7.04 -15.42 14.36
CA GLU A 61 -7.90 -14.73 13.40
C GLU A 61 -8.90 -13.79 14.07
N GLU A 62 -9.52 -14.24 15.16
CA GLU A 62 -10.48 -13.44 15.94
C GLU A 62 -9.88 -12.11 16.44
N ASN A 63 -8.61 -12.12 16.86
CA ASN A 63 -7.92 -10.92 17.31
C ASN A 63 -7.55 -9.96 16.17
N LEU A 64 -7.45 -10.46 14.94
CA LEU A 64 -6.99 -9.69 13.78
C LEU A 64 -8.12 -9.23 12.87
N GLU A 65 -9.26 -9.91 12.87
CA GLU A 65 -10.40 -9.63 11.98
C GLU A 65 -10.79 -8.15 12.01
N ARG A 66 -10.94 -7.60 13.22
CA ARG A 66 -11.36 -6.20 13.45
C ARG A 66 -10.23 -5.17 13.37
N LYS A 67 -8.98 -5.59 13.20
CA LYS A 67 -7.86 -4.63 13.15
C LYS A 67 -7.83 -3.91 11.82
N THR A 68 -7.63 -2.60 11.84
CA THR A 68 -7.36 -1.82 10.62
C THR A 68 -5.90 -1.98 10.16
N LEU A 69 -5.58 -1.57 8.94
CA LEU A 69 -4.20 -1.52 8.42
C LEU A 69 -3.25 -0.81 9.39
N GLY A 70 -3.68 0.32 9.95
CA GLY A 70 -2.89 1.06 10.95
C GLY A 70 -2.63 0.26 12.22
N GLN A 71 -3.63 -0.46 12.74
CA GLN A 71 -3.48 -1.31 13.93
C GLN A 71 -2.64 -2.56 13.65
N THR A 72 -2.79 -3.16 12.48
CA THR A 72 -1.99 -4.31 12.01
C THR A 72 -0.52 -3.92 11.87
N ARG A 73 -0.23 -2.75 11.29
CA ARG A 73 1.13 -2.17 11.21
C ARG A 73 1.77 -2.03 12.59
N VAL A 74 1.05 -1.45 13.56
CA VAL A 74 1.55 -1.28 14.94
C VAL A 74 1.90 -2.63 15.57
N GLU A 75 1.09 -3.66 15.35
CA GLU A 75 1.35 -4.99 15.89
C GLU A 75 2.62 -5.61 15.26
N LEU A 76 2.78 -5.51 13.94
CA LEU A 76 3.98 -5.99 13.23
C LEU A 76 5.26 -5.31 13.74
N GLU A 77 5.21 -3.99 13.95
CA GLU A 77 6.32 -3.20 14.50
C GLU A 77 6.71 -3.69 15.90
N LYS A 78 5.73 -3.93 16.79
CA LYS A 78 5.97 -4.47 18.14
C LYS A 78 6.59 -5.86 18.13
N ARG A 79 6.32 -6.67 17.10
CA ARG A 79 6.85 -8.03 16.93
C ARG A 79 8.22 -8.06 16.27
N GLY A 80 8.80 -6.90 15.95
CA GLY A 80 10.17 -6.79 15.43
C GLY A 80 10.31 -7.09 13.95
N ILE A 81 9.24 -6.91 13.16
CA ILE A 81 9.38 -6.88 11.69
C ILE A 81 10.30 -5.73 11.30
N ARG A 82 11.11 -5.96 10.25
CA ARG A 82 12.07 -4.99 9.71
C ARG A 82 11.54 -3.55 9.65
N ALA A 83 12.33 -2.64 10.20
CA ALA A 83 11.94 -1.25 10.46
C ALA A 83 11.74 -0.45 9.17
N ASP A 84 12.54 -0.70 8.14
CA ASP A 84 12.43 -0.03 6.85
C ASP A 84 11.05 -0.27 6.18
N TYR A 85 10.51 -1.47 6.31
CA TYR A 85 9.17 -1.77 5.81
C TYR A 85 8.07 -1.16 6.69
N THR A 86 8.23 -1.16 8.01
CA THR A 86 7.23 -0.57 8.90
C THR A 86 7.16 0.96 8.78
N GLU A 87 8.27 1.63 8.46
CA GLU A 87 8.30 3.06 8.12
C GLU A 87 7.53 3.33 6.82
N LEU A 88 7.78 2.55 5.75
CA LEU A 88 7.00 2.66 4.51
C LEU A 88 5.50 2.49 4.76
N LEU A 89 5.12 1.54 5.61
CA LEU A 89 3.70 1.34 5.98
C LEU A 89 3.11 2.49 6.79
N LYS A 90 3.89 3.25 7.57
CA LYS A 90 3.39 4.44 8.28
C LYS A 90 2.90 5.48 7.27
N GLU A 91 3.67 5.71 6.21
CA GLU A 91 3.28 6.61 5.14
C GLU A 91 2.03 6.12 4.41
N VAL A 92 1.97 4.84 4.02
CA VAL A 92 0.81 4.26 3.33
C VAL A 92 -0.47 4.37 4.17
N VAL A 93 -0.39 4.15 5.49
CA VAL A 93 -1.54 4.32 6.39
C VAL A 93 -2.00 5.77 6.44
N SER A 94 -1.06 6.72 6.53
CA SER A 94 -1.38 8.15 6.52
C SER A 94 -2.06 8.56 5.22
N ASP A 95 -1.48 8.17 4.08
CA ASP A 95 -1.98 8.48 2.75
C ASP A 95 -3.38 7.86 2.52
N ARG A 96 -3.61 6.61 2.94
CA ARG A 96 -4.91 5.94 2.84
C ARG A 96 -5.98 6.63 3.68
N ASN A 97 -5.63 7.04 4.90
CA ASN A 97 -6.57 7.74 5.77
C ASN A 97 -6.96 9.09 5.18
N TYR A 98 -5.99 9.87 4.70
CA TYR A 98 -6.26 11.12 4.00
C TYR A 98 -7.12 10.88 2.75
N ALA A 99 -6.77 9.90 1.93
CA ALA A 99 -7.52 9.56 0.72
C ALA A 99 -8.98 9.17 1.02
N ALA A 100 -9.21 8.37 2.06
CA ALA A 100 -10.54 7.91 2.45
C ALA A 100 -11.42 9.02 3.04
N HIS A 101 -10.84 10.01 3.74
CA HIS A 101 -11.59 11.07 4.42
C HIS A 101 -11.72 12.34 3.58
N GLU A 102 -10.63 12.78 2.95
CA GLU A 102 -10.54 14.11 2.32
C GLU A 102 -10.72 14.04 0.81
N LEU A 103 -10.06 13.07 0.15
CA LEU A 103 -9.93 13.09 -1.31
C LEU A 103 -11.28 12.83 -2.03
N LEU A 104 -12.09 11.89 -1.52
CA LEU A 104 -13.45 11.65 -2.04
C LEU A 104 -14.40 12.81 -1.75
N SER A 105 -14.36 13.35 -0.53
CA SER A 105 -15.20 14.48 -0.12
C SER A 105 -14.92 15.70 -1.00
N ASN A 106 -13.64 16.00 -1.22
CA ASN A 106 -13.20 17.10 -2.07
C ASN A 106 -13.59 16.88 -3.54
N ASN A 107 -13.50 15.65 -4.06
CA ASN A 107 -13.95 15.35 -5.43
C ASN A 107 -15.46 15.55 -5.60
N ALA A 108 -16.26 15.03 -4.65
CA ALA A 108 -17.73 15.18 -4.68
C ALA A 108 -18.16 16.65 -4.60
N LEU A 109 -17.53 17.44 -3.72
CA LEU A 109 -17.81 18.88 -3.60
C LEU A 109 -17.43 19.64 -4.87
N LEU A 110 -16.27 19.38 -5.46
CA LEU A 110 -15.82 20.13 -6.65
C LEU A 110 -16.65 19.81 -7.89
N ASN A 111 -17.09 18.55 -8.04
CA ASN A 111 -18.05 18.16 -9.07
C ASN A 111 -19.39 18.89 -8.90
N SER A 112 -19.82 19.17 -7.66
CA SER A 112 -21.05 19.92 -7.39
C SER A 112 -20.99 21.41 -7.80
N PHE A 113 -19.77 21.96 -7.95
CA PHE A 113 -19.56 23.35 -8.36
C PHE A 113 -19.23 23.54 -9.86
N ASN A 114 -19.22 22.47 -10.68
CA ASN A 114 -18.76 22.50 -12.09
C ASN A 114 -17.35 23.12 -12.27
N VAL A 115 -16.50 23.09 -11.23
CA VAL A 115 -15.17 23.69 -11.24
C VAL A 115 -14.16 22.65 -11.73
N THR A 116 -13.58 22.88 -12.91
CA THR A 116 -12.54 22.02 -13.53
C THR A 116 -11.15 22.20 -12.90
N PHE A 117 -11.00 23.09 -11.91
CA PHE A 117 -9.71 23.57 -11.40
C PHE A 117 -9.03 22.65 -10.36
N SER A 118 -9.60 21.49 -10.02
CA SER A 118 -9.05 20.61 -8.96
C SER A 118 -8.77 19.17 -9.40
N GLU A 119 -9.34 18.70 -10.51
CA GLU A 119 -9.18 17.31 -10.95
C GLU A 119 -7.71 16.98 -11.18
N ASN A 120 -6.96 17.85 -11.89
CA ASN A 120 -5.55 17.62 -12.19
C ASN A 120 -4.65 17.56 -10.94
N MET A 121 -5.00 18.23 -9.85
CA MET A 121 -4.23 18.19 -8.59
C MET A 121 -4.58 16.95 -7.76
N GLN A 122 -5.88 16.63 -7.63
CA GLN A 122 -6.33 15.42 -6.94
C GLN A 122 -5.86 14.14 -7.64
N PHE A 123 -5.85 14.13 -8.97
CA PHE A 123 -5.26 13.03 -9.74
C PHE A 123 -3.76 12.88 -9.48
N LYS A 124 -3.03 13.99 -9.30
CA LYS A 124 -1.59 13.94 -8.96
C LYS A 124 -1.37 13.41 -7.54
N GLU A 125 -2.16 13.85 -6.56
CA GLU A 125 -2.11 13.33 -5.19
C GLU A 125 -2.44 11.83 -5.15
N LEU A 126 -3.52 11.41 -5.82
CA LEU A 126 -3.89 10.00 -5.88
C LEU A 126 -2.81 9.15 -6.55
N LYS A 127 -2.19 9.62 -7.65
CA LYS A 127 -1.08 8.91 -8.30
C LYS A 127 0.13 8.74 -7.38
N HIS A 128 0.44 9.74 -6.55
CA HIS A 128 1.49 9.64 -5.54
C HIS A 128 1.18 8.59 -4.48
N PHE A 129 -0.07 8.57 -3.98
CA PHE A 129 -0.52 7.56 -3.03
C PHE A 129 -0.51 6.15 -3.63
N ILE A 130 -0.94 6.01 -4.88
CA ILE A 130 -0.88 4.75 -5.63
C ILE A 130 0.58 4.28 -5.74
N TYR A 131 1.51 5.15 -6.13
CA TYR A 131 2.92 4.78 -6.25
C TYR A 131 3.47 4.17 -4.96
N LYS A 132 3.26 4.84 -3.82
CA LYS A 132 3.73 4.35 -2.52
C LYS A 132 3.06 3.05 -2.10
N LEU A 133 1.75 2.91 -2.35
CA LEU A 133 1.05 1.67 -2.06
C LEU A 133 1.58 0.51 -2.91
N GLU A 134 1.75 0.72 -4.22
CA GLU A 134 2.32 -0.29 -5.11
C GLU A 134 3.75 -0.67 -4.71
N GLN A 135 4.55 0.31 -4.26
CA GLN A 135 5.87 0.05 -3.68
C GLN A 135 5.76 -0.83 -2.42
N ALA A 136 4.85 -0.52 -1.49
CA ALA A 136 4.66 -1.31 -0.28
C ALA A 136 4.21 -2.75 -0.57
N VAL A 137 3.36 -2.95 -1.58
CA VAL A 137 2.95 -4.30 -1.99
C VAL A 137 4.10 -5.03 -2.71
N LEU A 138 4.86 -4.36 -3.58
CA LEU A 138 6.04 -4.96 -4.21
C LEU A 138 7.06 -5.44 -3.17
N ILE A 139 7.37 -4.58 -2.21
CA ILE A 139 8.32 -4.91 -1.14
C ILE A 139 7.75 -6.01 -0.25
N PHE A 140 6.44 -6.02 0.03
CA PHE A 140 5.77 -7.14 0.72
C PHE A 140 6.02 -8.47 0.01
N ASP A 141 5.71 -8.53 -1.29
CA ASP A 141 5.84 -9.74 -2.11
C ASP A 141 7.31 -10.23 -2.13
N TYR A 142 8.25 -9.30 -2.25
CA TYR A 142 9.68 -9.59 -2.27
C TYR A 142 10.19 -10.16 -0.94
N ILE A 143 9.80 -9.56 0.19
CA ILE A 143 10.20 -10.03 1.52
C ILE A 143 9.53 -11.39 1.82
N GLN A 144 8.28 -11.55 1.40
CA GLN A 144 7.54 -12.79 1.57
C GLN A 144 8.19 -13.94 0.80
N HIS A 145 8.58 -13.72 -0.46
CA HIS A 145 9.25 -14.73 -1.29
C HIS A 145 10.59 -15.17 -0.71
N SER A 146 11.36 -14.22 -0.17
CA SER A 146 12.67 -14.48 0.45
C SER A 146 12.60 -14.91 1.92
N ASN A 147 11.42 -14.91 2.53
CA ASN A 147 11.19 -15.12 3.97
C ASN A 147 12.09 -14.22 4.87
N ALA A 148 12.34 -12.98 4.45
CA ALA A 148 13.30 -12.05 5.05
C ALA A 148 12.66 -11.03 6.01
N TRP A 149 11.59 -11.43 6.71
CA TRP A 149 10.79 -10.54 7.56
C TRP A 149 11.50 -10.13 8.86
N LEU A 150 12.32 -11.03 9.39
CA LEU A 150 13.11 -10.84 10.60
C LEU A 150 14.57 -10.68 10.22
N ILE A 151 15.17 -9.56 10.60
CA ILE A 151 16.61 -9.35 10.43
C ILE A 151 17.30 -10.19 11.50
N LYS A 152 18.07 -11.21 11.09
CA LYS A 152 18.92 -11.96 12.03
C LYS A 152 19.98 -11.01 12.57
N ALA A 153 20.07 -10.91 13.89
CA ALA A 153 21.14 -10.21 14.59
C ALA A 153 22.50 -10.89 14.34
#